data_AF-A0A3B9FYC2-F1
#
_entry.id   AF-A0A3B9FYC2-F1
#
_cell.length_a   1.000
_cell.length_b   1.000
_cell.length_c   1.000
_cell.angle_alpha   90.00
_cell.angle_beta   90.00
_cell.angle_gamma   90.00
#
_symmetry.space_group_name_H-M   'P 1'
#
loop_
_entity.id
_entity.type
_entity.pdbx_description
1 polymer ?
#
loop_
_entity_poly.entity_id
_entity_poly.type
_entity_poly.pdbx_seq_one_letter_code
_entity_poly.pdbx_strand_id
1 'polypeptide(L)'
;GVESVDLMLKRIMDACRKMNYTLIVTADHGNSDEMYDKGTNPDGTPKPKTSHSLAVVPFAVYNGPEGTEVKEGDFGLANVAATVVKLLGYEKPESWLESIIK
;
A
#
# COMPACT_ATOMS: atom_id res chain seq x y z
N GLY A 1 -0.56 15.87 -6.65
CA GLY A 1 -0.11 14.48 -6.74
C GLY A 1 -0.99 13.59 -5.90
N VAL A 2 -0.75 13.57 -4.58
CA VAL A 2 -1.49 12.76 -3.61
C VAL A 2 -3.02 12.97 -3.69
N GLU A 3 -3.50 14.22 -3.67
CA GLU A 3 -4.95 14.52 -3.77
C GLU A 3 -5.60 13.97 -5.04
N SER A 4 -4.88 13.98 -6.17
CA SER A 4 -5.39 13.42 -7.42
C SER A 4 -5.50 11.90 -7.35
N VAL A 5 -4.53 11.23 -6.71
CA VAL A 5 -4.58 9.77 -6.48
C VAL A 5 -5.73 9.42 -5.56
N ASP A 6 -5.94 10.17 -4.47
CA ASP A 6 -7.07 9.98 -3.55
C ASP A 6 -8.42 10.09 -4.26
N LEU A 7 -8.60 11.13 -5.07
CA LEU A 7 -9.80 11.32 -5.89
C LEU A 7 -10.02 10.14 -6.87
N MET A 8 -8.95 9.61 -7.48
CA MET A 8 -9.06 8.46 -8.38
C MET A 8 -9.32 7.15 -7.63
N LEU A 9 -8.72 6.99 -6.44
CA LEU A 9 -8.95 5.83 -5.59
C LEU A 9 -10.42 5.70 -5.22
N LYS A 10 -11.10 6.81 -4.90
CA LYS A 10 -12.55 6.81 -4.65
C LYS A 10 -13.34 6.21 -5.81
N ARG A 11 -12.99 6.56 -7.06
CA ARG A 11 -13.66 6.03 -8.27
C ARG A 11 -13.47 4.52 -8.40
N ILE A 12 -12.28 4.02 -8.08
CA ILE A 12 -11.96 2.58 -8.10
C ILE A 12 -12.73 1.86 -6.98
N MET A 13 -12.71 2.39 -5.76
CA MET A 13 -13.45 1.83 -4.63
C MET A 13 -14.95 1.68 -4.92
N ASP A 14 -15.57 2.69 -5.55
CA ASP A 14 -16.98 2.63 -5.93
C ASP A 14 -17.26 1.54 -6.97
N ALA A 15 -16.38 1.38 -7.97
CA ALA A 15 -16.48 0.32 -8.95
C ALA A 15 -16.31 -1.07 -8.32
N CYS A 16 -15.32 -1.24 -7.43
CA CYS A 16 -15.11 -2.48 -6.69
C CYS A 16 -16.34 -2.85 -5.86
N ARG A 17 -16.93 -1.90 -5.12
CA ARG A 17 -18.14 -2.14 -4.33
C ARG A 17 -19.33 -2.54 -5.22
N LYS A 18 -19.52 -1.88 -6.37
CA LYS A 18 -20.61 -2.18 -7.31
C LYS A 18 -20.48 -3.59 -7.91
N MET A 19 -19.26 -4.03 -8.18
CA MET A 19 -18.98 -5.32 -8.82
C MET A 19 -18.67 -6.44 -7.82
N ASN A 20 -18.76 -6.15 -6.51
CA ASN A 20 -18.36 -7.03 -5.43
C ASN A 20 -16.92 -7.57 -5.56
N TYR A 21 -15.98 -6.70 -5.91
CA TYR A 21 -14.54 -7.01 -5.92
C TYR A 21 -13.86 -6.56 -4.64
N THR A 22 -12.88 -7.33 -4.22
CA THR A 22 -11.92 -6.93 -3.20
C THR A 22 -10.84 -6.06 -3.81
N LEU A 23 -10.48 -4.98 -3.12
CA LEU A 23 -9.41 -4.07 -3.51
C LEU A 23 -8.31 -4.10 -2.44
N ILE A 24 -7.07 -4.29 -2.88
CA ILE A 24 -5.88 -4.06 -2.04
C ILE A 24 -5.27 -2.72 -2.47
N VAL A 25 -5.02 -1.85 -1.49
CA VAL A 25 -4.33 -0.57 -1.68
C VAL A 25 -3.00 -0.62 -0.96
N THR A 26 -1.91 -0.36 -1.69
CA THR A 26 -0.55 -0.33 -1.16
C THR A 26 0.35 0.58 -2.01
N ALA A 27 1.62 0.70 -1.65
CA ALA A 27 2.66 1.41 -2.40
C ALA A 27 3.93 0.55 -2.48
N ASP A 28 4.82 0.85 -3.43
CA ASP A 28 6.11 0.18 -3.61
C ASP A 28 7.22 0.77 -2.73
N HIS A 29 7.16 2.06 -2.44
CA HIS A 29 8.05 2.75 -1.50
C HIS A 29 7.46 4.11 -1.06
N GLY A 30 8.15 4.78 -0.13
CA GLY A 30 7.86 6.16 0.23
C GLY A 30 8.55 7.19 -0.69
N ASN A 31 7.97 8.38 -0.79
CA ASN A 31 8.50 9.56 -1.46
C ASN A 31 7.75 10.81 -0.97
N SER A 32 6.46 10.92 -1.30
CA SER A 32 5.66 12.12 -1.01
C SER A 32 5.42 12.39 0.47
N ASP A 33 5.73 11.42 1.33
CA ASP A 33 5.72 11.51 2.78
C ASP A 33 6.89 12.36 3.34
N GLU A 34 7.98 12.53 2.59
CA GLU A 34 9.14 13.33 3.01
C GLU A 34 9.70 14.16 1.85
N MET A 35 9.20 15.39 1.71
CA MET A 35 9.51 16.27 0.57
C MET A 35 10.71 17.22 0.78
N TYR A 36 11.27 17.27 2.00
CA TYR A 36 12.36 18.19 2.35
C TYR A 36 13.46 17.46 3.12
N ASP A 37 14.72 17.78 2.79
CA ASP A 37 15.88 17.34 3.56
C ASP A 37 15.98 18.11 4.89
N LYS A 38 16.78 17.60 5.83
CA LYS A 38 17.06 18.27 7.11
C LYS A 38 17.90 19.55 6.98
N GLY A 39 18.44 19.83 5.81
CA GLY A 39 19.25 21.03 5.53
C GLY A 39 18.42 22.17 4.94
N THR A 40 19.00 23.37 4.98
CA THR A 40 18.46 24.56 4.31
C THR A 40 19.35 24.97 3.15
N ASN A 41 18.76 25.59 2.13
CA ASN A 41 19.48 26.28 1.08
C ASN A 41 20.18 27.52 1.67
N PRO A 42 21.15 28.15 0.95
CA PRO A 42 21.84 29.35 1.42
C PRO A 42 20.91 30.53 1.74
N ASP A 43 19.72 30.60 1.15
CA ASP A 43 18.69 31.62 1.42
C ASP A 43 17.79 31.28 2.62
N GLY A 44 18.07 30.18 3.32
CA GLY A 44 17.32 29.72 4.49
C GLY A 44 16.08 28.88 4.15
N THR A 45 15.74 28.68 2.87
CA THR A 45 14.59 27.85 2.49
C THR A 45 14.87 26.35 2.69
N PRO A 46 13.85 25.52 3.00
CA PRO A 46 14.04 24.07 3.08
C PRO A 46 14.58 23.49 1.78
N LYS A 47 15.59 22.64 1.87
CA LYS A 47 16.14 21.97 0.68
C LYS A 47 15.16 20.87 0.22
N PRO A 48 14.69 20.87 -1.03
CA PRO A 48 13.81 19.81 -1.54
C PRO A 48 14.52 18.45 -1.55
N LYS A 49 13.82 17.42 -1.10
CA LYS A 49 14.27 16.03 -1.22
C LYS A 49 13.65 15.39 -2.46
N THR A 50 14.48 14.77 -3.29
CA THR A 50 14.04 14.13 -4.55
C THR A 50 14.25 12.62 -4.56
N SER A 51 14.83 12.05 -3.50
CA SER A 51 15.03 10.61 -3.32
C SER A 51 13.86 9.99 -2.56
N HIS A 52 13.76 8.66 -2.59
CA HIS A 52 12.77 7.92 -1.81
C HIS A 52 13.00 8.09 -0.29
N SER A 53 11.96 7.79 0.48
CA SER A 53 12.04 7.69 1.95
C SER A 53 12.17 6.22 2.39
N LEU A 54 12.39 6.02 3.69
CA LEU A 54 12.37 4.71 4.34
C LEU A 54 11.03 4.44 5.05
N ALA A 55 9.98 5.19 4.70
CA ALA A 55 8.66 5.01 5.31
C ALA A 55 8.09 3.63 5.00
N VAL A 56 7.41 3.05 6.00
CA VAL A 56 6.57 1.86 5.79
C VAL A 56 5.38 2.26 4.93
N VAL A 57 5.06 1.43 3.94
CA VAL A 57 3.95 1.66 3.00
C VAL A 57 2.61 1.18 3.57
N PRO A 58 1.49 1.80 3.21
CA PRO A 58 0.18 1.31 3.64
C PRO A 58 -0.11 -0.07 3.03
N PHE A 59 -0.88 -0.88 3.73
CA PHE A 59 -1.53 -2.06 3.19
C PHE A 59 -2.96 -2.09 3.71
N ALA A 60 -3.93 -1.89 2.82
CA ALA A 60 -5.35 -1.87 3.16
C ALA A 60 -6.15 -2.81 2.27
N VAL A 61 -7.08 -3.54 2.86
CA VAL A 61 -8.04 -4.37 2.14
C VAL A 61 -9.42 -3.73 2.24
N TYR A 62 -10.05 -3.48 1.09
CA TYR A 62 -11.38 -2.92 0.99
C TYR A 62 -12.32 -3.92 0.30
N ASN A 63 -13.54 -4.06 0.83
CA ASN A 63 -14.55 -4.99 0.31
C ASN A 63 -14.02 -6.44 0.20
N GLY A 64 -13.24 -6.86 1.21
CA GLY A 64 -12.76 -8.24 1.36
C GLY A 64 -13.88 -9.19 1.81
N PRO A 65 -13.67 -10.52 1.70
CA PRO A 65 -14.54 -11.51 2.33
C PRO A 65 -14.75 -11.23 3.82
N GLU A 66 -15.91 -11.64 4.35
CA GLU A 66 -16.21 -11.49 5.78
C GLU A 66 -15.12 -12.17 6.65
N GLY A 67 -14.70 -11.47 7.70
CA GLY A 67 -13.61 -11.93 8.57
C GLY A 67 -12.20 -11.68 8.02
N THR A 68 -12.03 -10.97 6.91
CA THR A 68 -10.70 -10.54 6.45
C THR A 68 -10.04 -9.65 7.49
N GLU A 69 -8.95 -10.13 8.07
CA GLU A 69 -8.19 -9.42 9.11
C GLU A 69 -6.70 -9.46 8.76
N VAL A 70 -6.04 -8.31 8.89
CA VAL A 70 -4.58 -8.19 8.74
C VAL A 70 -3.91 -8.78 9.98
N LYS A 71 -2.92 -9.65 9.80
CA LYS A 71 -2.11 -10.19 10.89
C LYS A 71 -1.25 -9.08 11.50
N GLU A 72 -1.02 -9.17 12.80
CA GLU A 72 0.07 -8.43 13.44
C GLU A 72 1.42 -9.06 13.03
N GLY A 73 2.41 -8.24 12.73
CA GLY A 73 3.74 -8.71 12.35
C GLY A 73 4.50 -7.73 11.46
N ASP A 74 5.72 -8.13 11.09
CA ASP A 74 6.56 -7.43 10.13
C ASP A 74 6.40 -8.07 8.75
N PHE A 75 5.73 -7.36 7.84
CA PHE A 75 5.42 -7.83 6.50
C PHE A 75 6.00 -6.88 5.45
N GLY A 76 6.52 -7.46 4.36
CA GLY A 76 7.04 -6.72 3.23
C GLY A 76 6.23 -6.91 1.95
N LEU A 77 6.65 -6.24 0.89
CA LEU A 77 6.01 -6.32 -0.43
C LEU A 77 5.94 -7.74 -0.99
N ALA A 78 6.91 -8.60 -0.63
CA ALA A 78 6.94 -10.00 -1.05
C ALA A 78 5.75 -10.82 -0.50
N ASN A 79 5.10 -10.38 0.58
CA ASN A 79 3.91 -11.03 1.15
C ASN A 79 2.61 -10.67 0.41
N VAL A 80 2.59 -9.60 -0.40
CA VAL A 80 1.39 -9.12 -1.10
C VAL A 80 0.88 -10.17 -2.10
N ALA A 81 1.79 -10.83 -2.83
CA ALA A 81 1.41 -11.85 -3.82
C ALA A 81 0.66 -13.04 -3.20
N ALA A 82 1.16 -13.55 -2.07
CA ALA A 82 0.49 -14.62 -1.32
C ALA A 82 -0.89 -14.20 -0.79
N THR A 83 -1.03 -12.92 -0.42
CA THR A 83 -2.30 -12.34 0.05
C THR A 83 -3.34 -12.27 -1.07
N VAL A 84 -2.94 -11.85 -2.28
CA VAL A 84 -3.81 -11.81 -3.46
C VAL A 84 -4.30 -13.22 -3.83
N VAL A 85 -3.39 -14.19 -3.92
CA VAL A 85 -3.72 -15.58 -4.27
C VAL A 85 -4.68 -16.20 -3.24
N LYS A 86 -4.48 -15.91 -1.95
CA LYS A 86 -5.39 -16.32 -0.88
C LYS A 86 -6.79 -15.72 -1.05
N LEU A 87 -6.91 -14.42 -1.33
CA LEU A 87 -8.20 -13.76 -1.57
C LEU A 87 -8.92 -14.32 -2.81
N LEU A 88 -8.18 -14.83 -3.78
CA LEU A 88 -8.73 -15.52 -4.95
C LEU A 88 -9.14 -16.97 -4.68
N GLY A 89 -8.89 -17.50 -3.47
CA GLY A 89 -9.26 -18.86 -3.08
C GLY A 89 -8.25 -19.93 -3.50
N TYR A 90 -6.99 -19.55 -3.78
CA TYR A 90 -5.93 -20.47 -4.17
C TYR A 90 -4.89 -20.66 -3.05
N GLU A 91 -4.19 -21.78 -3.09
CA GLU A 91 -3.02 -22.01 -2.24
C GLU A 91 -1.78 -21.33 -2.84
N LYS A 92 -0.99 -20.66 -2.00
CA LYS A 92 0.29 -20.09 -2.42
C LYS A 92 1.32 -21.20 -2.67
N PRO A 93 2.28 -21.01 -3.59
CA PRO A 93 3.47 -21.86 -3.65
C PRO A 93 4.23 -21.91 -2.32
N GLU A 94 4.90 -23.02 -2.04
CA GLU A 94 5.72 -23.18 -0.83
C GLU A 94 6.87 -22.17 -0.76
N SER A 95 7.45 -21.82 -1.91
CA SER A 95 8.56 -20.87 -2.01
C SER A 95 8.18 -19.40 -1.76
N TRP A 96 6.88 -19.08 -1.67
CA TRP A 96 6.42 -17.72 -1.39
C TRP A 96 6.33 -17.47 0.11
N LEU A 97 6.48 -16.22 0.53
CA LEU A 97 6.20 -15.82 1.91
C LEU A 97 4.71 -16.00 2.24
N GLU A 98 4.39 -15.97 3.53
CA GLU A 98 3.00 -16.09 3.96
C GLU A 98 2.14 -14.87 3.58
N SER A 99 0.83 -15.10 3.53
CA SER A 99 -0.17 -14.04 3.38
C SER A 99 -0.21 -13.12 4.59
N ILE A 100 -0.39 -11.82 4.34
CA ILE A 100 -0.55 -10.75 5.33
C ILE A 100 -1.89 -10.89 6.08
N ILE A 101 -2.93 -11.43 5.42
CA ILE A 101 -4.24 -11.65 6.06
C ILE A 101 -4.33 -13.05 6.70
N LYS A 102 -5.13 -13.14 7.78
CA LYS A 102 -5.45 -14.36 8.53
C LYS A 102 -6.04 -15.44 7.66
#